data_AF-A0A2N9I1F5-F1
#
_entry.id   AF-A0A2N9I1F5-F1
#
_cell.length_a   1.000
_cell.length_b   1.000
_cell.length_c   1.000
_cell.angle_alpha   90.00
_cell.angle_beta   90.00
_cell.angle_gamma   90.00
#
_symmetry.space_group_name_H-M   'P 1'
#
loop_
_entity.id
_entity.type
_entity.pdbx_description
1 polymer ?
#
loop_
_entity_poly.entity_id
_entity_poly.type
_entity_poly.pdbx_seq_one_letter_code
_entity_poly.pdbx_strand_id
1 'polypeptide(L)'
;MKITVLQEAWCDQCEKAVEDVLHTTWGCPVISHVWMKESWTTRYKQDFGTFGDLFGKILVDEEDDDVCCFAILSWALWTKRNKARLSSATSANDDIHQWATNLWTEYHQAKSSLAQIKPPR
;
A
#
# COMPACT_ATOMS: atom_id res chain seq x y z
N MET A 1 -20.36 -19.70 11.15
CA MET A 1 -19.44 -18.55 11.04
C MET A 1 -20.29 -17.29 11.11
N LYS A 2 -20.23 -16.51 12.20
CA LYS A 2 -20.98 -15.26 12.36
C LYS A 2 -20.16 -14.13 11.75
N ILE A 3 -20.70 -13.44 10.75
CA ILE A 3 -20.13 -12.18 10.27
C ILE A 3 -20.58 -11.10 11.25
N THR A 4 -19.66 -10.60 12.07
CA THR A 4 -19.92 -9.43 12.92
C THR A 4 -19.61 -8.20 12.09
N VAL A 5 -20.65 -7.49 11.64
CA VAL A 5 -20.47 -6.19 10.99
C VAL A 5 -20.16 -5.19 12.10
N LEU A 6 -18.91 -4.75 12.20
CA LEU A 6 -18.51 -3.68 13.13
C LEU A 6 -19.21 -2.39 12.68
N GLN A 7 -20.11 -1.89 13.52
CA GLN A 7 -21.07 -0.84 13.17
C GLN A 7 -20.39 0.51 12.91
N GLU A 8 -19.18 0.71 13.46
CA GLU A 8 -18.25 1.78 13.09
C GLU A 8 -16.82 1.24 13.29
N ALA A 9 -16.19 0.73 12.23
CA ALA A 9 -14.80 0.29 12.31
C ALA A 9 -13.90 1.53 12.28
N TRP A 10 -13.73 2.19 13.43
CA TRP A 10 -12.70 3.21 13.59
C TRP A 10 -11.32 2.62 13.27
N CYS A 11 -10.41 3.44 12.76
CA CYS A 11 -9.07 2.97 12.44
C CYS A 11 -8.33 2.52 13.71
N ASP A 12 -7.94 1.25 13.76
CA ASP A 12 -7.22 0.65 14.91
C ASP A 12 -5.83 1.28 15.15
N GLN A 13 -5.32 2.03 14.17
CA GLN A 13 -4.00 2.67 14.24
C GLN A 13 -4.09 4.11 14.78
N CYS A 14 -5.00 4.92 14.23
CA CYS A 14 -5.06 6.34 14.55
C CYS A 14 -6.26 6.77 15.40
N GLU A 15 -7.29 5.93 15.49
CA GLU A 15 -8.54 6.15 16.24
C GLU A 15 -9.28 7.47 15.89
N LYS A 16 -8.97 8.07 14.73
CA LYS A 16 -9.46 9.42 14.35
C LYS A 16 -10.47 9.45 13.21
N ALA A 17 -10.59 8.37 12.43
CA ALA A 17 -11.52 8.29 11.31
C ALA A 17 -12.09 6.89 11.17
N VAL A 18 -13.23 6.80 10.49
CA VAL A 18 -13.78 5.51 10.03
C VAL A 18 -12.78 4.90 9.06
N GLU A 19 -12.50 3.64 9.28
CA GLU A 19 -11.53 2.89 8.52
C GLU A 19 -12.15 2.36 7.24
N ASP A 20 -11.71 2.92 6.12
CA ASP A 20 -11.91 2.34 4.80
C ASP A 20 -10.55 2.00 4.16
N VAL A 21 -10.59 1.56 2.89
CA VAL A 21 -9.38 1.24 2.13
C VAL A 21 -8.49 2.48 1.98
N LEU A 22 -9.07 3.63 1.61
CA LEU A 22 -8.33 4.86 1.38
C LEU A 22 -7.61 5.33 2.64
N HIS A 23 -8.30 5.32 3.79
CA HIS A 23 -7.72 5.70 5.06
C HIS A 23 -6.59 4.75 5.45
N THR A 24 -6.81 3.44 5.32
CA THR A 24 -5.83 2.42 5.72
C THR A 24 -4.56 2.44 4.87
N THR A 25 -4.64 2.82 3.61
CA THR A 25 -3.51 2.79 2.68
C THR A 25 -2.92 4.16 2.37
N TRP A 26 -3.64 5.26 2.60
CA TRP A 26 -3.18 6.61 2.24
C TRP A 26 -3.49 7.66 3.32
N GLY A 27 -4.75 7.77 3.73
CA GLY A 27 -5.24 8.88 4.54
C GLY A 27 -4.87 8.84 6.03
N CYS A 28 -4.39 7.70 6.54
CA CYS A 28 -4.09 7.55 7.96
C CYS A 28 -2.77 8.27 8.34
N PRO A 29 -2.79 9.18 9.34
CA PRO A 29 -1.60 9.95 9.72
C PRO A 29 -0.48 9.06 10.27
N VAL A 30 -0.80 7.90 10.85
CA VAL A 30 0.19 6.95 11.40
C VAL A 30 1.08 6.38 10.30
N ILE A 31 0.55 6.16 9.10
CA ILE A 31 1.29 5.59 7.97
C ILE A 31 1.86 6.65 7.03
N SER A 32 1.57 7.93 7.26
CA SER A 32 2.00 9.04 6.38
C SER A 32 3.50 9.03 6.09
N HIS A 33 4.31 8.64 7.08
CA HIS A 33 5.77 8.54 6.96
C HIS A 33 6.25 7.55 5.89
N VAL A 34 5.44 6.53 5.54
CA VAL A 34 5.73 5.58 4.47
C VAL A 34 5.71 6.30 3.12
N TRP A 35 4.75 7.20 2.93
CA TRP A 35 4.57 7.97 1.70
C TRP A 35 5.48 9.19 1.61
N MET A 36 5.91 9.78 2.73
CA MET A 36 6.84 10.92 2.72
C MET A 36 8.20 10.60 2.09
N LYS A 37 8.56 9.32 1.95
CA LYS A 37 9.79 8.87 1.27
C LYS A 37 9.69 8.99 -0.26
N GLU A 38 8.47 9.07 -0.78
CA GLU A 38 8.15 9.17 -2.21
C GLU A 38 7.80 10.62 -2.56
N SER A 39 8.68 11.31 -3.31
CA SER A 39 8.54 12.75 -3.57
C SER A 39 7.28 13.11 -4.37
N TRP A 40 6.86 12.25 -5.30
CA TRP A 40 5.71 12.45 -6.17
C TRP A 40 4.38 12.52 -5.39
N THR A 41 4.30 11.87 -4.24
CA THR A 41 3.09 11.81 -3.39
C THR A 41 2.63 13.17 -2.90
N THR A 42 3.53 14.16 -2.85
CA THR A 42 3.23 15.53 -2.40
C THR A 42 2.18 16.23 -3.27
N ARG A 43 1.96 15.77 -4.50
CA ARG A 43 0.94 16.24 -5.45
C ARG A 43 -0.48 15.78 -5.08
N TYR A 44 -0.61 14.77 -4.21
CA TYR A 44 -1.87 14.08 -3.88
C TYR A 44 -2.34 14.32 -2.44
N LYS A 45 -2.13 15.53 -1.93
CA LYS A 45 -2.54 15.94 -0.57
C LYS A 45 -4.00 16.35 -0.43
N GLN A 46 -4.74 16.42 -1.54
CA GLN A 46 -6.16 16.72 -1.53
C GLN A 46 -6.98 15.54 -0.98
N ASP A 47 -8.20 15.83 -0.52
CA ASP A 47 -9.12 14.77 -0.10
C ASP A 47 -9.63 14.00 -1.32
N PHE A 48 -9.55 12.67 -1.25
CA PHE A 48 -10.13 11.76 -2.23
C PHE A 48 -11.37 11.11 -1.63
N GLY A 49 -12.40 10.87 -2.45
CA GLY A 49 -13.64 10.23 -1.99
C GLY A 49 -13.45 8.75 -1.70
N THR A 50 -12.70 8.06 -2.57
CA THR A 50 -12.41 6.63 -2.45
C THR A 50 -10.97 6.32 -2.84
N PHE A 51 -10.50 5.11 -2.50
CA PHE A 51 -9.23 4.59 -2.99
C PHE A 51 -9.20 4.52 -4.53
N GLY A 52 -10.35 4.21 -5.16
CA GLY A 52 -10.47 4.15 -6.62
C GLY A 52 -10.25 5.51 -7.28
N ASP A 53 -10.74 6.60 -6.66
CA ASP A 53 -10.54 7.95 -7.19
C ASP A 53 -9.06 8.37 -7.13
N LEU A 54 -8.40 8.08 -6.01
CA LEU A 54 -6.96 8.31 -5.86
C LEU A 54 -6.15 7.49 -6.88
N PHE A 55 -6.41 6.18 -6.94
CA PHE A 55 -5.68 5.28 -7.81
C PHE A 55 -5.90 5.62 -9.29
N GLY A 56 -7.14 5.93 -9.67
CA GLY A 56 -7.48 6.37 -11.03
C GLY A 56 -6.75 7.65 -11.43
N LYS A 57 -6.60 8.60 -10.49
CA LYS A 57 -5.82 9.82 -10.76
C LYS A 57 -4.34 9.52 -10.93
N ILE A 58 -3.74 8.72 -10.05
CA ILE A 58 -2.32 8.32 -10.15
C ILE A 58 -2.04 7.58 -11.47
N LEU A 59 -2.95 6.70 -11.91
CA LEU A 59 -2.85 5.99 -13.18
C LEU A 59 -2.82 6.92 -14.41
N VAL A 60 -3.42 8.11 -14.32
CA VAL A 60 -3.47 9.08 -15.41
C VAL A 60 -2.28 10.03 -15.36
N ASP A 61 -1.85 10.41 -14.16
CA ASP A 61 -0.96 11.54 -13.94
C ASP A 61 0.52 11.14 -13.73
N GLU A 62 0.82 9.89 -13.36
CA GLU A 62 2.18 9.43 -13.06
C GLU A 62 2.72 8.39 -14.05
N GLU A 63 4.04 8.20 -14.01
CA GLU A 63 4.74 7.17 -14.80
C GLU A 63 4.52 5.77 -14.23
N ASP A 64 4.74 4.75 -15.06
CA ASP A 64 4.53 3.33 -14.71
C ASP A 64 5.26 2.91 -13.42
N ASP A 65 6.46 3.44 -13.18
CA ASP A 65 7.25 3.12 -11.98
C ASP A 65 6.60 3.67 -10.71
N ASP A 66 6.09 4.90 -10.73
CA ASP A 66 5.38 5.54 -9.60
C ASP A 66 4.03 4.86 -9.35
N VAL A 67 3.32 4.50 -10.42
CA VAL A 67 2.09 3.68 -10.36
C VAL A 67 2.36 2.33 -9.69
N CYS A 68 3.44 1.65 -10.09
CA CYS A 68 3.84 0.37 -9.50
C CYS A 68 4.24 0.52 -8.03
N CYS A 69 5.01 1.56 -7.70
CA CYS A 69 5.38 1.91 -6.34
C CYS A 69 4.14 2.10 -5.46
N PHE A 70 3.16 2.89 -5.94
CA PHE A 70 1.89 3.09 -5.25
C PHE A 70 1.13 1.79 -5.01
N ALA A 71 1.03 0.94 -6.03
CA ALA A 71 0.32 -0.34 -5.92
C ALA A 71 0.96 -1.26 -4.87
N ILE A 72 2.29 -1.36 -4.87
CA ILE A 72 3.03 -2.24 -3.95
C ILE A 72 2.97 -1.70 -2.52
N LEU A 73 3.18 -0.39 -2.32
CA LEU A 73 3.08 0.22 -0.99
C LEU A 73 1.66 0.10 -0.42
N SER A 74 0.64 0.34 -1.24
CA SER A 74 -0.76 0.18 -0.83
C SER A 74 -1.07 -1.27 -0.42
N TRP A 75 -0.61 -2.23 -1.23
CA TRP A 75 -0.75 -3.66 -0.91
C TRP A 75 0.00 -4.05 0.36
N ALA A 76 1.21 -3.54 0.56
CA ALA A 76 2.03 -3.81 1.74
C ALA A 76 1.36 -3.29 3.02
N LEU A 77 0.86 -2.06 3.00
CA LEU A 77 0.12 -1.45 4.10
C LEU A 77 -1.14 -2.25 4.44
N TRP A 78 -1.94 -2.59 3.42
CA TRP A 78 -3.14 -3.41 3.58
C TRP A 78 -2.81 -4.79 4.17
N THR A 79 -1.75 -5.42 3.67
CA THR A 79 -1.29 -6.74 4.12
C THR A 79 -0.83 -6.71 5.58
N LYS A 80 -0.05 -5.69 5.99
CA LYS A 80 0.36 -5.51 7.39
C LYS A 80 -0.86 -5.35 8.30
N ARG A 81 -1.82 -4.50 7.92
CA ARG A 81 -3.07 -4.30 8.67
C ARG A 81 -3.87 -5.61 8.80
N ASN A 82 -4.01 -6.36 7.72
CA ASN A 82 -4.73 -7.64 7.75
C ASN A 82 -4.05 -8.67 8.64
N LYS A 83 -2.71 -8.75 8.59
CA LYS A 83 -1.93 -9.61 9.48
C LYS A 83 -2.15 -9.24 10.94
N ALA A 84 -2.06 -7.96 11.30
CA ALA A 84 -2.26 -7.49 12.67
C ALA A 84 -3.63 -7.89 13.24
N ARG A 85 -4.68 -7.82 12.42
CA ARG A 85 -6.04 -8.24 12.81
C ARG A 85 -6.21 -9.75 12.97
N LEU A 86 -5.50 -10.53 12.17
CA LEU A 86 -5.62 -12.00 12.16
C LEU A 86 -4.74 -12.68 13.21
N SER A 87 -3.56 -12.14 13.51
CA SER A 87 -2.57 -12.84 14.34
C SER A 87 -2.61 -12.46 15.82
N SER A 88 -3.25 -11.36 16.22
CA SER A 88 -3.18 -10.78 17.58
C SER A 88 -1.75 -10.60 18.12
N ALA A 89 -0.74 -10.80 17.28
CA ALA A 89 0.67 -10.71 17.59
C ALA A 89 1.17 -9.37 17.05
N THR A 90 1.84 -8.61 17.91
CA THR A 90 2.54 -7.38 17.58
C THR A 90 3.56 -7.71 16.50
N SER A 91 3.20 -7.54 15.23
CA SER A 91 4.18 -7.65 14.13
C SER A 91 5.23 -6.59 14.41
N ALA A 92 6.50 -7.00 14.46
CA ALA A 92 7.62 -6.08 14.60
C ALA A 92 7.44 -4.89 13.65
N ASN A 93 7.87 -3.70 14.08
CA ASN A 93 7.84 -2.49 13.26
C ASN A 93 8.85 -2.64 12.12
N ASP A 94 8.51 -3.48 11.13
CA ASP A 94 9.22 -3.58 9.88
C ASP A 94 8.97 -2.27 9.12
N ASP A 95 10.06 -1.68 8.61
CA ASP A 95 9.99 -0.53 7.73
C ASP A 95 9.23 -0.95 6.45
N ILE A 96 7.95 -0.61 6.41
CA ILE A 96 7.01 -1.03 5.34
C ILE A 96 7.49 -0.55 3.99
N HIS A 97 8.08 0.64 3.95
CA HIS A 97 8.61 1.22 2.73
C HIS A 97 9.81 0.42 2.23
N GLN A 98 10.74 0.09 3.12
CA GLN A 98 11.87 -0.78 2.75
C GLN A 98 11.40 -2.16 2.30
N TRP A 99 10.43 -2.75 3.01
CA TRP A 99 9.86 -4.05 2.66
C TRP A 99 9.20 -4.03 1.27
N ALA A 100 8.38 -3.03 0.98
CA ALA A 100 7.77 -2.83 -0.34
C ALA A 100 8.81 -2.62 -1.44
N THR A 101 9.84 -1.81 -1.18
CA THR A 101 10.92 -1.55 -2.13
C THR A 101 11.71 -2.82 -2.44
N ASN A 102 11.97 -3.66 -1.43
CA ASN A 102 12.63 -4.94 -1.61
C ASN A 102 11.80 -5.89 -2.48
N LEU A 103 10.49 -5.97 -2.24
CA LEU A 103 9.57 -6.78 -3.04
C LEU A 103 9.53 -6.33 -4.52
N TRP A 104 9.49 -5.02 -4.76
CA TRP A 104 9.54 -4.47 -6.11
C TRP A 104 10.85 -4.82 -6.82
N THR A 105 11.97 -4.64 -6.12
CA THR A 105 13.30 -4.95 -6.63
C THR A 105 13.41 -6.44 -6.99
N GLU A 106 12.94 -7.32 -6.11
CA GLU A 106 12.92 -8.78 -6.34
C GLU A 106 12.09 -9.12 -7.59
N TYR A 107 10.90 -8.55 -7.73
CA TYR A 107 10.05 -8.75 -8.91
C TYR A 107 10.75 -8.31 -10.20
N HIS A 108 11.36 -7.12 -10.20
CA HIS A 108 12.04 -6.59 -11.38
C HIS A 108 13.26 -7.44 -11.77
N GLN A 109 14.03 -7.91 -10.78
CA GLN A 109 15.15 -8.82 -10.99
C GLN A 109 14.68 -10.15 -11.60
N ALA A 110 13.65 -10.77 -11.02
CA ALA A 110 13.10 -12.03 -11.51
C ALA A 110 12.55 -11.89 -12.94
N LYS A 111 11.81 -10.82 -13.24
CA LYS A 111 11.27 -10.53 -14.57
C LYS A 111 12.40 -10.35 -15.59
N SER A 112 13.47 -9.65 -15.22
CA SER A 112 14.65 -9.46 -16.07
C SER A 112 15.37 -10.77 -16.36
N SER A 113 15.54 -11.63 -15.34
CA SER A 113 16.14 -12.96 -15.51
C SER A 113 15.32 -13.86 -16.43
N LEU A 114 13.98 -13.83 -16.31
CA LEU A 114 13.09 -14.60 -17.19
C LEU A 114 13.17 -14.14 -18.66
N ALA A 115 13.32 -12.84 -18.91
CA ALA A 115 13.48 -12.30 -20.26
C ALA A 115 14.81 -12.74 -20.94
N GLN A 116 15.82 -13.13 -20.16
CA GLN A 116 17.09 -13.65 -20.66
C GLN A 116 17.05 -15.13 -21.04
N ILE A 117 16.03 -15.88 -20.59
CA ILE A 117 15.80 -17.27 -20.98
C ILE A 117 15.15 -17.28 -22.38
N LYS A 118 15.92 -16.95 -23.42
CA LYS A 118 15.48 -17.24 -24.80
C LYS A 118 15.53 -18.77 -25.00
N PRO A 119 14.48 -19.38 -25.58
CA PRO A 119 14.49 -20.81 -25.86
C PRO A 119 15.62 -21.16 -26.85
N PRO A 120 16.21 -22.37 -26.76
CA PRO A 120 17.22 -22.82 -27.73
C PRO A 120 16.61 -22.78 -29.13
N ARG A 121 17.36 -22.20 -30.08
CA ARG A 121 16.97 -22.11 -31.49
C ARG A 121 17.17 -23.43 -32.21
#